data_AF-A0A965JWJ4-F1
#
_entry.id   AF-A0A965JWJ4-F1
#
_cell.length_a   1.000
_cell.length_b   1.000
_cell.length_c   1.000
_cell.angle_alpha   90.00
_cell.angle_beta   90.00
_cell.angle_gamma   90.00
#
_symmetry.space_group_name_H-M   'P 1'
#
loop_
_entity.id
_entity.type
_entity.pdbx_description
1 polymer ?
#
loop_
_entity_poly.entity_id
_entity_poly.type
_entity_poly.pdbx_seq_one_letter_code
_entity_poly.pdbx_strand_id
1 'polypeptide(L)'
;MRAYSEDNPAGLASARAALATTLSVLQRLFAPFLPFVTEEVWSWWHQGSVHVAAWPTRDELPDTANHVAVYGPVCEILTAVRREKTEAKVSMRTEIESLVVTNDAGFINALRLAENDLRDAGAVRAVSYVEATDGAKSVAVTFVPAS
;
A
#
# COMPACT_ATOMS: atom_id res chain seq x y z
N MET A 1 0.88 -8.10 4.78
CA MET A 1 1.87 -7.62 5.78
C MET A 1 3.27 -7.92 5.27
N ARG A 2 3.77 -7.13 4.31
CA ARG A 2 4.99 -7.47 3.51
C ARG A 2 6.33 -7.36 4.25
N ALA A 3 6.38 -6.65 5.39
CA ALA A 3 7.62 -6.40 6.13
C ALA A 3 7.97 -7.48 7.18
N TYR A 4 7.04 -8.39 7.49
CA TYR A 4 7.21 -9.39 8.55
C TYR A 4 7.00 -10.85 8.10
N SER A 5 6.60 -11.09 6.85
CA SER A 5 6.56 -12.46 6.31
C SER A 5 7.95 -12.87 5.83
N GLU A 6 8.58 -13.80 6.54
CA GLU A 6 9.84 -14.44 6.15
C GLU A 6 9.72 -15.25 4.85
N ASP A 7 8.48 -15.52 4.40
CA ASP A 7 8.15 -16.34 3.24
C ASP A 7 8.40 -15.67 1.87
N ASN A 8 8.78 -14.38 1.82
CA ASN A 8 9.10 -13.69 0.56
C ASN A 8 10.34 -12.78 0.67
N PRO A 9 11.55 -13.35 0.53
CA PRO A 9 12.80 -12.61 0.71
C PRO A 9 12.99 -11.49 -0.33
N ALA A 10 12.52 -11.67 -1.57
CA ALA A 10 12.59 -10.65 -2.60
C ALA A 10 11.65 -9.47 -2.30
N GLY A 11 10.42 -9.75 -1.84
CA GLY A 11 9.47 -8.72 -1.41
C GLY A 11 9.98 -7.93 -0.20
N LEU A 12 10.60 -8.60 0.76
CA LEU A 12 11.21 -7.96 1.93
C LEU A 12 12.37 -7.03 1.54
N ALA A 13 13.25 -7.49 0.65
CA ALA A 13 14.37 -6.69 0.15
C ALA A 13 13.87 -5.43 -0.59
N SER A 14 12.88 -5.59 -1.48
CA SER A 14 12.27 -4.45 -2.19
C SER A 14 11.61 -3.47 -1.24
N ALA A 15 10.88 -3.94 -0.22
CA ALA A 15 10.23 -3.08 0.76
C ALA A 15 11.24 -2.29 1.61
N ARG A 16 12.33 -2.96 2.04
CA ARG A 16 13.42 -2.31 2.78
C ARG A 16 14.14 -1.27 1.92
N ALA A 17 14.42 -1.58 0.66
CA ALA A 17 15.03 -0.64 -0.28
C ALA A 17 14.14 0.59 -0.47
N ALA A 18 12.85 0.40 -0.74
CA ALA A 18 11.91 1.52 -0.90
C ALA A 18 11.80 2.39 0.36
N LEU A 19 11.75 1.75 1.55
CA LEU A 19 11.72 2.47 2.83
C LEU A 19 13.01 3.25 3.09
N ALA A 20 14.17 2.63 2.86
CA ALA A 20 15.47 3.26 2.99
C ALA A 20 15.59 4.48 2.06
N THR A 21 15.27 4.32 0.77
CA THR A 21 15.31 5.45 -0.18
C THR A 21 14.38 6.57 0.25
N THR A 22 13.14 6.25 0.63
CA THR A 22 12.14 7.25 1.05
C THR A 22 12.59 7.98 2.31
N LEU A 23 13.09 7.25 3.32
CA LEU A 23 13.55 7.84 4.57
C LEU A 23 14.75 8.78 4.34
N SER A 24 15.73 8.36 3.53
CA SER A 24 16.89 9.20 3.18
C SER A 24 16.46 10.51 2.51
N VAL A 25 15.52 10.46 1.56
CA VAL A 25 14.98 11.64 0.88
C VAL A 25 14.26 12.55 1.87
N LEU A 26 13.36 12.01 2.69
CA LEU A 26 12.61 12.79 3.67
C LEU A 26 13.53 13.47 4.70
N GLN A 27 14.54 12.76 5.21
CA GLN A 27 15.50 13.33 6.16
C GLN A 27 16.26 14.52 5.58
N ARG A 28 16.73 14.42 4.33
CA ARG A 28 17.42 15.53 3.67
C ARG A 28 16.48 16.72 3.37
N LEU A 29 15.24 16.45 2.96
CA LEU A 29 14.23 17.50 2.78
C LEU A 29 13.88 18.23 4.07
N PHE A 30 13.86 17.51 5.20
CA PHE A 30 13.55 18.07 6.51
C PHE A 30 14.75 18.68 7.24
N ALA A 31 15.98 18.38 6.82
CA ALA A 31 17.19 18.85 7.51
C ALA A 31 17.25 20.37 7.76
N PRO A 32 16.81 21.25 6.84
CA PRO A 32 16.77 22.70 7.09
C PRO A 32 15.76 23.13 8.17
N PHE A 33 14.77 22.30 8.48
CA PHE A 33 13.67 22.62 9.41
C PHE A 33 13.79 21.91 10.75
N LEU A 34 14.33 20.68 10.77
CA LEU A 34 14.43 19.81 11.94
C LEU A 34 15.87 19.32 12.18
N PRO A 35 16.85 20.22 12.30
CA PRO A 35 18.26 19.89 12.10
C PRO A 35 18.82 18.83 13.04
N PHE A 36 18.41 18.85 14.31
CA PHE A 36 18.89 17.88 15.30
C PHE A 36 18.21 16.51 15.16
N VAL A 37 16.91 16.49 14.88
CA VAL A 37 16.14 15.24 14.72
C VAL A 37 16.59 14.51 13.47
N THR A 38 16.75 15.21 12.35
CA THR A 38 17.21 14.59 11.12
C THR A 38 18.65 14.11 11.22
N GLU A 39 19.53 14.84 11.94
CA GLU A 39 20.92 14.40 12.17
C GLU A 39 20.99 13.14 13.05
N GLU A 40 20.25 13.11 14.16
CA GLU A 40 20.22 11.96 15.06
C GLU A 40 19.76 10.70 14.31
N VAL A 41 18.61 10.76 13.63
CA VAL A 41 18.06 9.60 12.91
C VAL A 41 18.92 9.24 11.69
N TRP A 42 19.64 10.19 11.07
CA TRP A 42 20.60 9.89 10.00
C TRP A 42 21.78 9.05 10.52
N SER A 43 22.33 9.40 11.68
CA SER A 43 23.49 8.74 12.28
C SER A 43 23.28 7.24 12.61
N TRP A 44 22.03 6.80 12.77
CA TRP A 44 21.71 5.40 13.09
C TRP A 44 22.01 4.42 11.95
N TRP A 45 22.06 4.90 10.70
CA TRP A 45 22.12 4.02 9.53
C TRP A 45 22.87 4.62 8.33
N HIS A 46 23.33 5.87 8.42
CA HIS A 46 24.26 6.49 7.48
C HIS A 46 25.55 6.90 8.17
N GLN A 47 26.62 7.01 7.37
CA GLN A 47 27.86 7.66 7.78
C GLN A 47 27.80 9.16 7.42
N GLY A 48 28.48 9.99 8.20
CA GLY A 48 28.51 11.45 8.00
C GLY A 48 27.24 12.15 8.50
N SER A 49 27.04 13.40 8.08
CA SER A 49 25.94 14.27 8.52
C SER A 49 24.93 14.51 7.40
N VAL A 50 23.65 14.61 7.75
CA VAL A 50 22.59 14.96 6.80
C VAL A 50 22.77 16.38 6.24
N HIS A 51 23.42 17.26 6.99
CA HIS A 51 23.63 18.68 6.64
C HIS A 51 24.67 18.88 5.53
N VAL A 52 25.51 17.87 5.27
CA VAL A 52 26.50 17.88 4.17
C VAL A 52 26.14 16.91 3.04
N ALA A 53 25.01 16.21 3.16
CA ALA A 53 24.54 15.29 2.13
C ALA A 53 24.01 16.07 0.91
N ALA A 54 24.14 15.47 -0.28
CA ALA A 54 23.61 16.07 -1.50
C ALA A 54 22.08 16.18 -1.43
N TRP A 55 21.56 17.33 -1.87
CA TRP A 55 20.12 17.58 -1.90
C TRP A 55 19.40 16.54 -2.79
N PRO A 56 18.23 16.01 -2.37
CA PRO A 56 17.53 14.98 -3.13
C PRO A 56 17.04 15.47 -4.48
N THR A 57 17.19 14.60 -5.48
CA THR A 57 16.76 14.82 -6.87
C THR A 57 15.69 13.81 -7.30
N ARG A 58 14.95 14.12 -8.37
CA ARG A 58 13.92 13.21 -8.89
C ARG A 58 14.49 11.90 -9.42
N ASP A 59 15.72 11.92 -9.93
CA ASP A 59 16.39 10.76 -10.54
C ASP A 59 16.74 9.67 -9.51
N GLU A 60 16.70 9.98 -8.22
CA GLU A 60 16.87 9.01 -7.13
C GLU A 60 15.64 8.13 -6.91
N LEU A 61 14.49 8.49 -7.50
CA LEU A 61 13.23 7.76 -7.37
C LEU A 61 12.96 6.95 -8.65
N PRO A 62 12.42 5.72 -8.53
CA PRO A 62 12.03 4.94 -9.69
C PRO A 62 10.89 5.63 -10.45
N ASP A 63 10.82 5.41 -11.77
CA ASP A 63 9.69 5.88 -12.57
C ASP A 63 8.39 5.20 -12.10
N THR A 64 7.41 6.00 -11.73
CA THR A 64 6.15 5.54 -11.15
C THR A 64 4.98 5.57 -12.13
N ALA A 65 5.21 5.89 -13.41
CA ALA A 65 4.14 6.04 -14.40
C ALA A 65 3.16 4.84 -14.45
N ASN A 66 3.67 3.61 -14.35
CA ASN A 66 2.83 2.40 -14.33
C ASN A 66 2.14 2.11 -12.98
N HIS A 67 2.61 2.71 -11.87
CA HIS A 67 2.08 2.45 -10.52
C HIS A 67 0.89 3.34 -10.17
N VAL A 68 0.78 4.52 -10.78
CA VAL A 68 -0.34 5.47 -10.52
C VAL A 68 -1.69 4.85 -10.89
N ALA A 69 -1.74 4.06 -11.97
CA ALA A 69 -2.97 3.42 -12.43
C ALA A 69 -3.52 2.36 -11.45
N VAL A 70 -2.68 1.79 -10.59
CA VAL A 70 -3.05 0.73 -9.64
C VAL A 70 -3.46 1.30 -8.28
N TYR A 71 -2.82 2.38 -7.83
CA TYR A 71 -3.04 2.95 -6.51
C TYR A 71 -4.50 3.38 -6.26
N GLY A 72 -5.07 4.16 -7.18
CA GLY A 72 -6.44 4.68 -7.06
C GLY A 72 -7.49 3.58 -6.88
N PRO A 73 -7.58 2.59 -7.79
CA PRO A 73 -8.50 1.47 -7.67
C PRO A 73 -8.38 0.69 -6.36
N VAL A 74 -7.15 0.40 -5.92
CA VAL A 74 -6.92 -0.34 -4.66
C VAL A 74 -7.42 0.47 -3.46
N CYS A 75 -7.12 1.78 -3.41
CA CYS A 75 -7.59 2.65 -2.33
C CYS A 75 -9.13 2.76 -2.29
N GLU A 76 -9.78 2.82 -3.46
CA GLU A 76 -11.24 2.85 -3.56
C GLU A 76 -11.86 1.59 -2.95
N ILE A 77 -11.37 0.40 -3.34
CA ILE A 77 -11.89 -0.86 -2.80
C ILE A 77 -11.60 -1.01 -1.31
N LEU A 78 -10.40 -0.67 -0.84
CA LEU A 78 -10.09 -0.74 0.60
C LEU A 78 -10.96 0.20 1.42
N THR A 79 -11.31 1.36 0.87
CA THR A 79 -12.22 2.31 1.52
C THR A 79 -13.63 1.73 1.59
N ALA A 80 -14.14 1.13 0.50
CA ALA A 80 -15.42 0.44 0.50
C ALA A 80 -15.45 -0.72 1.51
N VAL A 81 -14.41 -1.56 1.53
CA VAL A 81 -14.28 -2.67 2.49
C VAL A 81 -14.31 -2.18 3.95
N ARG A 82 -13.58 -1.09 4.26
CA ARG A 82 -13.59 -0.51 5.62
C ARG A 82 -14.98 0.03 5.99
N ARG A 83 -15.70 0.61 5.03
CA ARG A 83 -17.09 1.04 5.22
C ARG A 83 -17.99 -0.15 5.56
N GLU A 84 -17.97 -1.22 4.78
CA GLU A 84 -18.77 -2.43 5.04
C GLU A 84 -18.46 -3.04 6.42
N LYS A 85 -17.17 -3.10 6.83
CA LYS A 85 -16.79 -3.55 8.18
C LYS A 85 -17.39 -2.67 9.28
N THR A 86 -17.40 -1.35 9.05
CA THR A 86 -17.93 -0.37 10.01
C THR A 86 -19.45 -0.50 10.12
N GLU A 87 -20.14 -0.64 9.00
CA GLU A 87 -21.60 -0.82 8.94
C GLU A 87 -22.03 -2.14 9.58
N ALA A 88 -21.27 -3.22 9.38
CA ALA A 88 -21.47 -4.50 10.06
C ALA A 88 -21.03 -4.48 11.54
N LYS A 89 -20.46 -3.37 12.04
CA LYS A 89 -19.95 -3.20 13.41
C LYS A 89 -18.91 -4.25 13.81
N VAL A 90 -18.10 -4.69 12.85
CA VAL A 90 -17.03 -5.66 13.09
C VAL A 90 -15.66 -4.97 13.19
N SER A 91 -14.69 -5.68 13.77
CA SER A 91 -13.31 -5.17 13.85
C SER A 91 -12.71 -4.99 12.46
N MET A 92 -11.83 -3.98 12.30
CA MET A 92 -11.04 -3.83 11.06
C MET A 92 -10.17 -5.06 10.78
N ARG A 93 -9.82 -5.83 11.82
CA ARG A 93 -9.08 -7.10 11.72
C ARG A 93 -9.96 -8.30 11.36
N THR A 94 -11.29 -8.17 11.38
CA THR A 94 -12.20 -9.25 11.02
C THR A 94 -11.92 -9.70 9.60
N GLU A 95 -11.75 -11.00 9.44
CA GLU A 95 -11.45 -11.61 8.17
C GLU A 95 -12.69 -11.66 7.27
N ILE A 96 -12.49 -11.34 6.00
CA ILE A 96 -13.50 -11.39 4.95
C ILE A 96 -13.34 -12.71 4.22
N GLU A 97 -14.43 -13.48 4.15
CA GLU A 97 -14.45 -14.75 3.43
C GLU A 97 -14.39 -14.51 1.92
N SER A 98 -15.24 -13.63 1.41
CA SER A 98 -15.27 -13.28 -0.01
C SER A 98 -15.51 -11.79 -0.24
N LEU A 99 -14.76 -11.24 -1.20
CA LEU A 99 -14.91 -9.91 -1.74
C LEU A 99 -15.25 -10.02 -3.23
N VAL A 100 -16.40 -9.51 -3.64
CA VAL A 100 -16.80 -9.44 -5.05
C VAL A 100 -16.75 -7.98 -5.50
N VAL A 101 -15.92 -7.68 -6.50
CA VAL A 101 -15.80 -6.35 -7.08
C VAL A 101 -16.38 -6.35 -8.49
N THR A 102 -17.37 -5.50 -8.71
CA THR A 102 -17.99 -5.28 -10.03
C THR A 102 -17.59 -3.91 -10.55
N ASN A 103 -16.87 -3.84 -11.67
CA ASN A 103 -16.43 -2.58 -12.28
C ASN A 103 -16.06 -2.78 -13.77
N ASP A 104 -15.56 -1.73 -14.43
CA ASP A 104 -15.04 -1.81 -15.80
C ASP A 104 -13.75 -2.67 -15.90
N ALA A 105 -13.47 -3.17 -17.11
CA ALA A 105 -12.31 -4.03 -17.36
C ALA A 105 -10.97 -3.36 -17.01
N GLY A 106 -10.83 -2.06 -17.23
CA GLY A 106 -9.61 -1.31 -16.93
C GLY A 106 -9.34 -1.30 -15.43
N PHE A 107 -10.36 -1.01 -14.64
CA PHE A 107 -10.31 -1.02 -13.18
C PHE A 107 -10.01 -2.42 -12.62
N ILE A 108 -10.67 -3.46 -13.14
CA ILE A 108 -10.43 -4.84 -12.72
C ILE A 108 -9.00 -5.27 -13.04
N ASN A 109 -8.49 -4.94 -14.23
CA ASN A 109 -7.11 -5.26 -14.59
C ASN A 109 -6.10 -4.57 -13.67
N ALA A 110 -6.35 -3.31 -13.29
CA ALA A 110 -5.53 -2.62 -12.31
C ALA A 110 -5.55 -3.31 -10.94
N LEU A 111 -6.72 -3.77 -10.46
CA LEU A 111 -6.82 -4.50 -9.19
C LEU A 111 -6.09 -5.85 -9.22
N ARG A 112 -6.16 -6.58 -10.34
CA ARG A 112 -5.46 -7.87 -10.49
C ARG A 112 -3.94 -7.72 -10.32
N LEU A 113 -3.37 -6.60 -10.76
CA LEU A 113 -1.93 -6.32 -10.59
C LEU A 113 -1.52 -6.17 -9.12
N ALA A 114 -2.46 -5.83 -8.22
CA ALA A 114 -2.21 -5.63 -6.80
C ALA A 114 -3.13 -6.48 -5.89
N GLU A 115 -3.63 -7.61 -6.39
CA GLU A 115 -4.59 -8.46 -5.66
C GLU A 115 -4.03 -8.94 -4.31
N ASN A 116 -2.73 -9.29 -4.28
CA ASN A 116 -2.07 -9.71 -3.05
C ASN A 116 -2.03 -8.60 -1.99
N ASP A 117 -1.73 -7.36 -2.40
CA ASP A 117 -1.72 -6.22 -1.48
C ASP A 117 -3.14 -5.89 -1.00
N LEU A 118 -4.15 -6.02 -1.88
CA LEU A 118 -5.54 -5.84 -1.54
C LEU A 118 -6.02 -6.88 -0.50
N ARG A 119 -5.68 -8.15 -0.70
CA ARG A 119 -5.99 -9.25 0.23
C ARG A 119 -5.36 -9.01 1.60
N ASP A 120 -4.07 -8.71 1.62
CA ASP A 120 -3.31 -8.45 2.83
C ASP A 120 -3.84 -7.24 3.61
N ALA A 121 -4.13 -6.14 2.92
CA ALA A 121 -4.58 -4.89 3.56
C ALA A 121 -6.06 -4.96 3.98
N GLY A 122 -6.88 -5.71 3.24
CA GLY A 122 -8.31 -5.89 3.52
C GLY A 122 -8.63 -7.03 4.49
N ALA A 123 -7.67 -7.91 4.78
CA ALA A 123 -7.87 -9.20 5.45
C ALA A 123 -8.91 -10.06 4.70
N VAL A 124 -8.70 -10.28 3.40
CA VAL A 124 -9.63 -10.96 2.49
C VAL A 124 -9.07 -12.32 2.06
N ARG A 125 -9.85 -13.39 2.21
CA ARG A 125 -9.48 -14.74 1.75
C ARG A 125 -9.66 -14.90 0.24
N ALA A 126 -10.86 -14.66 -0.27
CA ALA A 126 -11.17 -14.80 -1.69
C ALA A 126 -11.59 -13.47 -2.32
N VAL A 127 -11.01 -13.14 -3.48
CA VAL A 127 -11.43 -11.99 -4.30
C VAL A 127 -11.96 -12.53 -5.63
N SER A 128 -13.13 -12.04 -6.06
CA SER A 128 -13.68 -12.31 -7.38
C SER A 128 -14.05 -11.00 -8.07
N TYR A 129 -13.94 -11.01 -9.40
CA TYR A 129 -14.17 -9.84 -10.24
C TYR A 129 -15.28 -10.10 -11.23
N VAL A 130 -16.20 -9.16 -11.36
CA VAL A 130 -17.30 -9.19 -12.33
C VAL A 130 -17.18 -7.96 -13.23
N GLU A 131 -17.03 -8.17 -14.53
CA GLU A 131 -16.97 -7.06 -15.47
C GLU A 131 -18.39 -6.51 -15.71
N ALA A 132 -18.55 -5.21 -15.51
CA ALA A 132 -19.82 -4.53 -15.72
C ALA A 132 -19.98 -4.07 -17.17
N THR A 133 -20.96 -4.61 -17.87
CA THR A 133 -21.30 -4.20 -19.25
C THR A 133 -22.17 -2.94 -19.33
N ASP A 134 -22.84 -2.56 -18.23
CA ASP A 134 -23.75 -1.40 -18.16
C ASP A 134 -23.25 -0.30 -17.19
N GLY A 135 -21.95 -0.30 -16.88
CA GLY A 135 -21.35 0.71 -15.98
C GLY A 135 -21.73 0.60 -14.50
N ALA A 136 -22.47 -0.44 -14.10
CA ALA A 136 -22.79 -0.71 -12.71
C ALA A 136 -21.52 -1.00 -11.89
N LYS A 137 -21.33 -0.28 -10.77
CA LYS A 137 -20.20 -0.46 -9.86
C LYS A 137 -20.70 -0.96 -8.51
N SER A 138 -20.16 -2.07 -8.03
CA SER A 138 -20.54 -2.59 -6.72
C SER A 138 -19.39 -3.32 -6.03
N VAL A 139 -19.42 -3.29 -4.70
CA VAL A 139 -18.51 -4.03 -3.84
C VAL A 139 -19.37 -4.81 -2.86
N ALA A 140 -19.28 -6.14 -2.89
CA ALA A 140 -19.99 -7.01 -1.97
C ALA A 140 -18.98 -7.76 -1.09
N VAL A 141 -19.24 -7.76 0.22
CA VAL A 141 -18.36 -8.36 1.23
C VAL A 141 -19.15 -9.42 2.00
N THR A 142 -18.61 -10.63 2.07
CA THR A 142 -19.12 -11.69 2.95
C THR A 142 -18.11 -11.93 4.07
N PHE A 143 -18.55 -11.80 5.31
CA PHE A 143 -17.72 -12.05 6.49
C PHE A 143 -17.72 -13.53 6.86
N VAL A 144 -16.60 -14.01 7.41
CA VAL A 144 -16.56 -15.33 8.02
C VAL A 144 -17.57 -15.37 9.18
N PRO A 145 -18.41 -16.40 9.32
CA PRO A 145 -19.35 -16.52 10.43
C PRO A 145 -18.61 -16.44 11.78
N ALA A 146 -19.19 -15.75 12.76
CA ALA A 146 -18.66 -15.77 14.12
C ALA A 146 -18.90 -17.15 14.74
N SER A 147 -17.81 -17.90 14.95
CA SER A 147 -17.80 -19.14 15.72
C SER A 147 -17.84 -18.88 17.23
#